data_AF-A0A815IZP2-F1
#
_entry.id   AF-A0A815IZP2-F1
#
_cell.length_a   1.000
_cell.length_b   1.000
_cell.length_c   1.000
_cell.angle_alpha   90.00
_cell.angle_beta   90.00
_cell.angle_gamma   90.00
#
_symmetry.space_group_name_H-M   'P 1'
#
loop_
_entity.id
_entity.type
_entity.pdbx_description
1 polymer ?
#
loop_
_entity_poly.entity_id
_entity_poly.type
_entity_poly.pdbx_seq_one_letter_code
_entity_poly.pdbx_strand_id
1 'polypeptide(L)'
;MASNQQQYNEQLQLLQQRFPEESNHKFLRLLHKYDGDVDQVRGYLVQQEFRKKKLDSLETRFGSALAALQPTSEPLKRACLLKLMERFGGDVNYVQKYLAACEQKRSDKTNDSNQSEDTYREGLKLKYATQLAELSTAGINTHLPCVLKNLEKCQGDVNKVLKIMEVHIEKKDKLNELATKYENQIAQLEADGIKIKNKRYLIQLLEKANGQIDIVKQLLVERNEQKHHVNSSTEENKDNISFSKNRQELSIDDIDTIKQLRSAGIQGNPVKILSVFHECNDSIELTIARLGKEREQRKQQSEKRVQQRVVLAEIHDAYVTINNQHDWPKDIEQVYLDGNNMMFVIDSLRRLCLNRAGKKTERAIADIAAAWNEHMHITNVDLIFDSTRQLDQVGSIKVSSAQPAYKTTDDMLIEIVQRTNNQHTIIVTSDRALAIQLKHEGCLLVKPYAWFAHCAMILTPDLIKYEESKDMSTTKKTYYDLDELARRIAKIDL
;
A
#
# COMPACT_ATOMS: atom_id res chain seq x y z
N MET A 1 -20.35 -0.28 47.86
CA MET A 1 -19.32 0.77 47.64
C MET A 1 -18.09 0.59 48.55
N ALA A 2 -18.23 0.28 49.84
CA ALA A 2 -17.07 0.11 50.76
C ALA A 2 -16.09 -1.02 50.37
N SER A 3 -16.58 -2.13 49.79
CA SER A 3 -15.74 -3.28 49.40
C SER A 3 -14.72 -2.94 48.30
N ASN A 4 -15.09 -2.14 47.31
CA ASN A 4 -14.16 -1.76 46.23
C ASN A 4 -13.03 -0.88 46.76
N GLN A 5 -13.30 0.00 47.73
CA GLN A 5 -12.30 0.91 48.27
C GLN A 5 -11.22 0.17 49.06
N GLN A 6 -11.59 -0.91 49.75
CA GLN A 6 -10.64 -1.77 50.46
C GLN A 6 -9.75 -2.55 49.49
N GLN A 7 -10.33 -3.10 48.41
CA GLN A 7 -9.57 -3.79 47.36
C GLN A 7 -8.56 -2.86 46.67
N TYR A 8 -8.95 -1.61 46.35
CA TYR A 8 -8.03 -0.63 45.77
C TYR A 8 -6.87 -0.27 46.72
N ASN A 9 -7.11 -0.21 48.03
CA ASN A 9 -6.06 0.08 49.01
C ASN A 9 -5.04 -1.06 49.12
N GLU A 10 -5.48 -2.32 49.05
CA GLU A 10 -4.58 -3.49 49.03
C GLU A 10 -3.73 -3.52 47.74
N GLN A 11 -4.35 -3.25 46.59
CA GLN A 11 -3.64 -3.14 45.31
C GLN A 11 -2.61 -2.00 45.30
N LEU A 12 -2.93 -0.86 45.90
CA LEU A 12 -1.99 0.25 46.06
C LEU A 12 -0.79 -0.11 46.92
N GLN A 13 -1.00 -0.82 48.05
CA GLN A 13 0.11 -1.27 48.89
C GLN A 13 1.06 -2.20 48.14
N LEU A 14 0.53 -3.14 47.35
CA LEU A 14 1.34 -4.06 46.53
C LEU A 14 2.18 -3.32 45.48
N LEU A 15 1.64 -2.26 44.86
CA LEU A 15 2.37 -1.44 43.90
C LEU A 15 3.42 -0.56 44.58
N GLN A 16 3.10 0.06 45.72
CA GLN A 16 4.02 0.89 46.50
C GLN A 16 5.20 0.09 47.05
N GLN A 17 4.98 -1.14 47.49
CA GLN A 17 6.05 -2.01 47.99
C GLN A 17 7.11 -2.27 46.91
N ARG A 18 6.71 -2.35 45.64
CA ARG A 18 7.62 -2.63 44.52
C ARG A 18 8.20 -1.39 43.86
N PHE A 19 7.45 -0.28 43.84
CA PHE A 19 7.83 0.98 43.20
C PHE A 19 7.63 2.16 44.18
N PRO A 20 8.46 2.25 45.23
CA PRO A 20 8.27 3.23 46.31
C PRO A 20 8.44 4.68 45.85
N GLU A 21 9.12 4.90 44.73
CA GLU A 21 9.39 6.22 44.12
C GLU A 21 8.17 6.82 43.40
N GLU A 22 7.15 6.03 43.10
CA GLU A 22 6.01 6.45 42.31
C GLU A 22 4.86 6.94 43.20
N SER A 23 4.18 8.02 42.80
CA SER A 23 3.13 8.60 43.62
C SER A 23 1.82 7.79 43.56
N ASN A 24 1.08 7.76 44.66
CA ASN A 24 -0.23 7.09 44.75
C ASN A 24 -1.22 7.57 43.68
N HIS A 25 -1.14 8.86 43.33
CA HIS A 25 -1.96 9.42 42.27
C HIS A 25 -1.67 8.77 40.91
N LYS A 26 -0.40 8.47 40.60
CA LYS A 26 -0.01 7.77 39.36
C LYS A 26 -0.54 6.34 39.35
N PHE A 27 -0.45 5.61 40.47
CA PHE A 27 -1.01 4.26 40.57
C PHE A 27 -2.51 4.23 40.39
N LEU A 28 -3.25 5.13 41.06
CA LEU A 28 -4.70 5.23 40.90
C LEU A 28 -5.10 5.50 39.45
N ARG A 29 -4.38 6.40 38.75
CA ARG A 29 -4.64 6.68 37.34
C ARG A 29 -4.35 5.48 36.44
N LEU A 30 -3.32 4.70 36.74
CA LEU A 30 -2.97 3.51 35.97
C LEU A 30 -3.93 2.35 36.26
N LEU A 31 -4.30 2.13 37.52
CA LEU A 31 -5.32 1.14 37.89
C LEU A 31 -6.65 1.46 37.21
N HIS A 32 -7.11 2.71 37.22
CA HIS A 32 -8.31 3.10 36.48
C HIS A 32 -8.16 2.93 34.96
N LYS A 33 -6.94 3.09 34.41
CA LYS A 33 -6.69 2.91 32.98
C LYS A 33 -6.74 1.43 32.56
N TYR A 34 -6.31 0.53 33.44
CA TYR A 34 -6.25 -0.91 33.22
C TYR A 34 -7.31 -1.64 34.05
N ASP A 35 -8.44 -1.00 34.33
CA ASP A 35 -9.62 -1.57 35.00
C ASP A 35 -9.32 -2.35 36.31
N GLY A 36 -8.33 -1.90 37.07
CA GLY A 36 -7.90 -2.53 38.33
C GLY A 36 -6.96 -3.72 38.19
N ASP A 37 -6.50 -4.04 36.98
CA ASP A 37 -5.53 -5.11 36.71
C ASP A 37 -4.12 -4.68 37.17
N VAL A 38 -3.70 -5.20 38.33
CA VAL A 38 -2.41 -4.88 38.96
C VAL A 38 -1.24 -5.38 38.13
N ASP A 39 -1.37 -6.51 37.43
CA ASP A 39 -0.29 -7.11 36.65
C ASP A 39 -0.02 -6.31 35.38
N GLN A 40 -1.07 -5.79 34.74
CA GLN A 40 -0.90 -4.83 33.63
C GLN A 40 -0.27 -3.51 34.08
N VAL A 41 -0.66 -2.99 35.25
CA VAL A 41 -0.03 -1.80 35.84
C VAL A 41 1.44 -2.07 36.13
N ARG A 42 1.77 -3.21 36.73
CA ARG A 42 3.14 -3.64 37.01
C ARG A 42 3.95 -3.78 35.72
N GLY A 43 3.43 -4.47 34.71
CA GLY A 43 4.08 -4.63 33.40
C GLY A 43 4.36 -3.28 32.74
N TYR A 44 3.41 -2.35 32.81
CA TYR A 44 3.59 -0.99 32.31
C TYR A 44 4.70 -0.23 33.05
N LEU A 45 4.79 -0.35 34.38
CA LEU A 45 5.82 0.30 35.20
C LEU A 45 7.21 -0.28 34.94
N VAL A 46 7.35 -1.60 34.88
CA VAL A 46 8.61 -2.27 34.49
C VAL A 46 9.05 -1.80 33.11
N GLN A 47 8.12 -1.70 32.16
CA GLN A 47 8.43 -1.20 30.82
C GLN A 47 8.85 0.28 30.84
N GLN A 48 8.27 1.11 31.72
CA GLN A 48 8.72 2.49 31.92
C GLN A 48 10.13 2.56 32.51
N GLU A 49 10.45 1.78 33.54
CA GLU A 49 11.78 1.73 34.12
C GLU A 49 12.82 1.27 33.09
N PHE A 50 12.51 0.24 32.31
CA PHE A 50 13.39 -0.22 31.23
C PHE A 50 13.63 0.89 30.20
N ARG A 51 12.58 1.63 29.81
CA ARG A 51 12.71 2.78 28.90
C ARG A 51 13.54 3.91 29.51
N LYS A 52 13.41 4.15 30.82
CA LYS A 52 14.20 5.14 31.56
C LYS A 52 15.68 4.73 31.60
N LYS A 53 15.99 3.51 32.04
CA LYS A 53 17.36 2.96 32.04
C LYS A 53 17.98 2.97 30.65
N LYS A 54 17.21 2.62 29.61
CA LYS A 54 17.67 2.72 28.22
C LYS A 54 17.99 4.16 27.84
N LEU A 55 17.13 5.12 28.20
CA LEU A 55 17.39 6.54 27.96
C LEU A 55 18.62 7.03 28.71
N ASP A 56 18.79 6.66 29.99
CA ASP A 56 19.96 7.04 30.79
C ASP A 56 21.26 6.44 30.22
N SER A 57 21.20 5.20 29.70
CA SER A 57 22.31 4.57 28.98
C SER A 57 22.66 5.31 27.68
N LEU A 58 21.64 5.70 26.90
CA LEU A 58 21.84 6.51 25.69
C LEU A 58 22.39 7.90 26.02
N GLU A 59 21.92 8.52 27.10
CA GLU A 59 22.40 9.80 27.60
C GLU A 59 23.86 9.72 28.02
N THR A 60 24.24 8.66 28.72
CA THR A 60 25.65 8.40 29.09
C THR A 60 26.53 8.24 27.85
N ARG A 61 26.01 7.57 26.81
CA ARG A 61 26.77 7.25 25.60
C ARG A 61 26.84 8.41 24.60
N PHE A 62 25.79 9.22 24.50
CA PHE A 62 25.66 10.26 23.47
C PHE A 62 25.51 11.68 24.03
N GLY A 63 25.54 11.88 25.35
CA GLY A 63 25.29 13.17 26.00
C GLY A 63 26.21 14.29 25.51
N SER A 64 27.50 14.00 25.33
CA SER A 64 28.46 14.97 24.78
C SER A 64 28.17 15.33 23.32
N ALA A 65 27.79 14.34 22.49
CA ALA A 65 27.42 14.55 21.09
C ALA A 65 26.07 15.31 20.97
N LEU A 66 25.14 15.04 21.89
CA LEU A 66 23.88 15.75 22.01
C LEU A 66 24.11 17.22 22.41
N ALA A 67 25.06 17.51 23.29
CA ALA A 67 25.42 18.87 23.67
C ALA A 67 26.04 19.68 22.51
N ALA A 68 26.65 19.00 21.54
CA ALA A 68 27.21 19.62 20.33
C ALA A 68 26.15 19.94 19.26
N LEU A 69 24.93 19.39 19.36
CA LEU A 69 23.82 19.81 18.50
C LEU A 69 23.37 21.21 18.91
N GLN A 70 23.62 22.20 18.04
CA GLN A 70 23.04 23.53 18.23
C GLN A 70 21.50 23.46 18.25
N PRO A 71 20.83 24.22 19.13
CA PRO A 71 19.37 24.21 19.21
C PRO A 71 18.76 24.68 17.89
N THR A 72 17.90 23.86 17.29
CA THR A 72 17.01 24.31 16.22
C THR A 72 15.86 25.13 16.81
N SER A 73 15.12 25.87 15.96
CA SER A 73 14.06 26.79 16.39
C SER A 73 12.92 26.14 17.17
N GLU A 74 12.80 24.82 17.12
CA GLU A 74 11.85 24.05 17.93
C GLU A 74 12.52 22.78 18.48
N PRO A 75 13.00 22.78 19.74
CA PRO A 75 13.78 21.67 20.26
C PRO A 75 12.93 20.41 20.35
N LEU A 76 13.28 19.39 19.56
CA LEU A 76 12.74 18.04 19.74
C LEU A 76 12.94 17.59 21.19
N LYS A 77 11.96 16.85 21.72
CA LYS A 77 12.08 16.22 23.04
C LYS A 77 13.40 15.43 23.11
N ARG A 78 14.19 15.65 24.15
CA ARG A 78 15.51 15.03 24.37
C ARG A 78 15.56 13.53 24.07
N ALA A 79 14.53 12.80 24.51
CA ALA A 79 14.40 11.36 24.26
C ALA A 79 14.30 10.97 22.77
N CYS A 80 13.77 11.84 21.91
CA CYS A 80 13.75 11.62 20.46
C CYS A 80 15.13 11.83 19.85
N LEU A 81 15.87 12.84 20.30
CA LEU A 81 17.23 13.12 19.82
C LEU A 81 18.19 11.97 20.17
N LEU A 82 18.12 11.45 21.40
CA LEU A 82 18.92 10.29 21.81
C LEU A 82 18.65 9.04 20.97
N LYS A 83 17.39 8.81 20.57
CA LYS A 83 17.02 7.69 19.67
C LYS A 83 17.51 7.91 18.25
N LEU A 84 17.53 9.15 17.76
CA LEU A 84 18.12 9.48 16.46
C LEU A 84 19.64 9.29 16.49
N MET A 85 20.30 9.70 17.58
CA MET A 85 21.72 9.44 17.81
C MET A 85 22.01 7.94 17.81
N GLU A 86 21.24 7.12 18.54
CA GLU A 86 21.36 5.66 18.51
C GLU A 86 21.24 5.11 17.08
N ARG A 87 20.26 5.59 16.31
CA ARG A 87 20.00 5.15 14.93
C ARG A 87 21.14 5.49 13.97
N PHE A 88 21.78 6.64 14.15
CA PHE A 88 22.87 7.12 13.30
C PHE A 88 24.25 6.94 13.95
N GLY A 89 24.38 6.04 14.93
CA GLY A 89 25.65 5.69 15.55
C GLY A 89 26.33 6.83 16.32
N GLY A 90 25.61 7.91 16.64
CA GLY A 90 26.16 9.11 17.28
C GLY A 90 26.74 10.14 16.31
N ASP A 91 26.56 9.98 15.00
CA ASP A 91 27.01 10.98 14.01
C ASP A 91 26.14 12.25 14.08
N VAL A 92 26.70 13.30 14.68
CA VAL A 92 26.06 14.60 14.88
C VAL A 92 25.70 15.25 13.54
N ASN A 93 26.56 15.15 12.53
CA ASN A 93 26.35 15.79 11.22
C ASN A 93 25.17 15.14 10.50
N TYR A 94 25.07 13.81 10.55
CA TYR A 94 23.96 13.10 9.93
C TYR A 94 22.63 13.41 10.63
N VAL A 95 22.64 13.49 11.96
CA VAL A 95 21.45 13.88 12.74
C VAL A 95 21.03 15.31 12.39
N GLN A 96 21.95 16.27 12.32
CA GLN A 96 21.68 17.63 11.88
C GLN A 96 21.06 17.69 10.49
N LYS A 97 21.66 17.00 9.51
CA LYS A 97 21.14 16.92 8.14
C LYS A 97 19.73 16.33 8.10
N TYR A 98 19.47 15.30 8.90
CA TYR A 98 18.15 14.68 9.01
C TYR A 98 17.11 15.62 9.63
N LEU A 99 17.48 16.37 10.68
CA LEU A 99 16.62 17.36 11.31
C LEU A 99 16.29 18.50 10.35
N ALA A 100 17.28 19.04 9.65
CA ALA A 100 17.07 20.07 8.63
C ALA A 100 16.13 19.59 7.51
N ALA A 101 16.28 18.35 7.05
CA ALA A 101 15.37 17.78 6.05
C ALA A 101 13.93 17.57 6.59
N CYS A 102 13.77 17.28 7.89
CA CYS A 102 12.46 17.18 8.53
C CYS A 102 11.80 18.55 8.70
N GLU A 103 12.58 19.56 9.08
CA GLU A 103 12.13 20.95 9.19
C GLU A 103 11.74 21.50 7.82
N GLN A 104 12.54 21.26 6.79
CA GLN A 104 12.21 21.62 5.40
C GLN A 104 10.90 20.95 4.95
N LYS A 105 10.74 19.64 5.17
CA LYS A 105 9.47 18.95 4.87
C LYS A 105 8.28 19.49 5.66
N ARG A 106 8.51 19.99 6.88
CA ARG A 106 7.45 20.63 7.68
C ARG A 106 7.15 22.02 7.16
N SER A 107 8.14 22.84 6.80
CA SER A 107 7.92 24.16 6.22
C SER A 107 7.19 24.05 4.89
N ASP A 108 7.61 23.11 4.04
CA ASP A 108 6.96 22.81 2.76
C ASP A 108 5.51 22.38 3.00
N LYS A 109 5.26 21.50 3.99
CA LYS A 109 3.91 21.03 4.27
C LYS A 109 3.03 22.07 4.98
N THR A 110 3.58 22.94 5.81
CA THR A 110 2.79 23.90 6.61
C THR A 110 2.40 25.11 5.77
N ASN A 111 3.27 25.54 4.86
CA ASN A 111 2.93 26.58 3.88
C ASN A 111 1.99 26.06 2.79
N ASP A 112 1.98 24.74 2.52
CA ASP A 112 1.32 24.18 1.35
C ASP A 112 0.15 23.22 1.64
N SER A 113 -0.21 22.90 2.90
CA SER A 113 -1.30 21.93 3.16
C SER A 113 -2.58 22.50 3.75
N ASN A 114 -2.51 23.52 4.62
CA ASN A 114 -3.72 24.03 5.28
C ASN A 114 -4.32 25.22 4.53
N GLN A 115 -3.49 26.14 4.01
CA GLN A 115 -3.97 27.17 3.10
C GLN A 115 -4.37 26.59 1.74
N SER A 116 -3.67 25.56 1.25
CA SER A 116 -4.01 24.95 -0.04
C SER A 116 -5.31 24.15 -0.01
N GLU A 117 -5.62 23.37 1.04
CA GLU A 117 -6.86 22.59 1.06
C GLU A 117 -8.09 23.49 1.09
N ASP A 118 -8.08 24.57 1.87
CA ASP A 118 -9.20 25.50 1.94
C ASP A 118 -9.33 26.33 0.67
N THR A 119 -8.22 26.87 0.13
CA THR A 119 -8.26 27.60 -1.16
C THR A 119 -8.62 26.68 -2.33
N TYR A 120 -8.17 25.44 -2.34
CA TYR A 120 -8.56 24.43 -3.32
C TYR A 120 -10.04 24.07 -3.20
N ARG A 121 -10.58 23.91 -1.98
CA ARG A 121 -12.01 23.68 -1.76
C ARG A 121 -12.84 24.86 -2.23
N GLU A 122 -12.43 26.09 -1.94
CA GLU A 122 -13.10 27.29 -2.48
C GLU A 122 -13.00 27.35 -4.01
N GLY A 123 -11.86 26.97 -4.58
CA GLY A 123 -11.68 26.84 -6.04
C GLY A 123 -12.62 25.81 -6.66
N LEU A 124 -12.80 24.65 -6.04
CA LEU A 124 -13.75 23.62 -6.47
C LEU A 124 -15.21 24.08 -6.33
N LYS A 125 -15.55 24.80 -5.24
CA LYS A 125 -16.88 25.39 -5.07
C LYS A 125 -17.21 26.37 -6.19
N LEU A 126 -16.25 27.25 -6.53
CA LEU A 126 -16.42 28.20 -7.62
C LEU A 126 -16.53 27.48 -8.97
N LYS A 127 -15.66 26.49 -9.23
CA LYS A 127 -15.65 25.70 -10.47
C LYS A 127 -16.94 24.92 -10.70
N TYR A 128 -17.54 24.39 -9.64
CA TYR A 128 -18.75 23.55 -9.71
C TYR A 128 -20.00 24.25 -9.14
N ALA A 129 -20.05 25.58 -9.14
CA ALA A 129 -21.13 26.34 -8.52
C ALA A 129 -22.52 25.96 -9.08
N THR A 130 -22.64 25.82 -10.41
CA THR A 130 -23.89 25.42 -11.08
C THR A 130 -24.32 24.01 -10.68
N GLN A 131 -23.40 23.05 -10.69
CA GLN A 131 -23.66 21.67 -10.32
C GLN A 131 -24.03 21.53 -8.84
N LEU A 132 -23.41 22.34 -7.97
CA LEU A 132 -23.78 22.40 -6.56
C LEU A 132 -25.21 22.95 -6.39
N ALA A 133 -25.62 23.97 -7.15
CA ALA A 133 -26.99 24.46 -7.13
C ALA A 133 -28.00 23.38 -7.58
N GLU A 134 -27.67 22.62 -8.62
CA GLU A 134 -28.49 21.48 -9.09
C GLU A 134 -28.60 20.38 -8.02
N LEU A 135 -27.47 19.98 -7.41
CA LEU A 135 -27.47 19.00 -6.32
C LEU A 135 -28.24 19.49 -5.09
N SER A 136 -28.16 20.78 -4.76
CA SER A 136 -28.93 21.39 -3.68
C SER A 136 -30.43 21.38 -3.98
N THR A 137 -30.83 21.59 -5.23
CA THR A 137 -32.23 21.50 -5.67
C THR A 137 -32.75 20.06 -5.57
N ALA A 138 -31.88 19.08 -5.79
CA ALA A 138 -32.16 17.66 -5.56
C ALA A 138 -32.14 17.25 -4.06
N GLY A 139 -31.98 18.20 -3.13
CA GLY A 139 -32.01 17.95 -1.68
C GLY A 139 -30.71 17.40 -1.09
N ILE A 140 -29.61 17.36 -1.86
CA ILE A 140 -28.30 16.93 -1.35
C ILE A 140 -27.62 18.07 -0.58
N ASN A 141 -27.13 17.79 0.63
CA ASN A 141 -26.34 18.76 1.39
C ASN A 141 -24.96 18.99 0.75
N THR A 142 -24.82 20.10 0.04
CA THR A 142 -23.63 20.49 -0.71
C THR A 142 -22.45 20.95 0.15
N HIS A 143 -22.67 21.21 1.45
CA HIS A 143 -21.59 21.60 2.36
C HIS A 143 -20.69 20.43 2.78
N LEU A 144 -21.08 19.19 2.47
CA LEU A 144 -20.30 18.02 2.83
C LEU A 144 -19.02 17.94 1.96
N PRO A 145 -17.82 17.80 2.56
CA PRO A 145 -16.56 17.72 1.81
C PRO A 145 -16.50 16.58 0.78
N CYS A 146 -17.29 15.52 0.96
CA CYS A 146 -17.34 14.41 0.00
C CYS A 146 -18.04 14.78 -1.32
N VAL A 147 -18.97 15.74 -1.32
CA VAL A 147 -19.71 16.14 -2.53
C VAL A 147 -18.76 16.80 -3.54
N LEU A 148 -17.91 17.73 -3.08
CA LEU A 148 -16.89 18.38 -3.92
C LEU A 148 -15.88 17.37 -4.49
N LYS A 149 -15.41 16.41 -3.67
CA LYS A 149 -14.50 15.35 -4.13
C LYS A 149 -15.15 14.44 -5.17
N ASN A 150 -16.45 14.14 -5.02
CA ASN A 150 -17.17 13.32 -5.98
C ASN A 150 -17.46 14.08 -7.28
N LEU A 151 -17.77 15.38 -7.21
CA LEU A 151 -17.92 16.25 -8.39
C LEU A 151 -16.62 16.30 -9.19
N GLU A 152 -15.48 16.51 -8.53
CA GLU A 152 -14.20 16.49 -9.20
C GLU A 152 -13.90 15.14 -9.83
N LYS A 153 -14.08 14.04 -9.08
CA LYS A 153 -13.85 12.67 -9.58
C LYS A 153 -14.75 12.32 -10.76
N CYS A 154 -15.98 12.84 -10.78
CA CYS A 154 -16.94 12.63 -11.87
C CYS A 154 -16.89 13.75 -12.91
N GLN A 155 -15.87 14.63 -12.88
CA GLN A 155 -15.68 15.74 -13.82
C GLN A 155 -16.89 16.68 -13.94
N GLY A 156 -17.66 16.85 -12.86
CA GLY A 156 -18.86 17.67 -12.82
C GLY A 156 -20.15 16.98 -13.30
N ASP A 157 -20.14 15.67 -13.54
CA ASP A 157 -21.34 14.91 -13.91
C ASP A 157 -22.28 14.75 -12.71
N VAL A 158 -23.32 15.60 -12.66
CA VAL A 158 -24.32 15.67 -11.58
C VAL A 158 -25.06 14.35 -11.41
N ASN A 159 -25.42 13.67 -12.50
CA ASN A 159 -26.17 12.42 -12.44
C ASN A 159 -25.38 11.28 -11.80
N LYS A 160 -24.07 11.21 -12.08
CA LYS A 160 -23.18 10.24 -11.40
C LYS A 160 -23.04 10.57 -9.91
N VAL A 161 -22.89 11.85 -9.57
CA VAL A 161 -22.78 12.27 -8.17
C VAL A 161 -24.07 11.97 -7.41
N LEU A 162 -25.24 12.23 -8.00
CA LEU A 162 -26.54 11.87 -7.42
C LEU A 162 -26.61 10.38 -7.09
N LYS A 163 -26.29 9.49 -8.04
CA LYS A 163 -26.27 8.03 -7.80
C LYS A 163 -25.32 7.62 -6.68
N ILE A 164 -24.13 8.24 -6.59
CA ILE A 164 -23.17 7.97 -5.50
C ILE A 164 -23.76 8.43 -4.16
N MET A 165 -24.41 9.59 -4.13
CA MET A 165 -24.99 10.16 -2.93
C MET A 165 -26.24 9.39 -2.47
N GLU A 166 -27.08 8.92 -3.38
CA GLU A 166 -28.21 8.02 -3.10
C GLU A 166 -27.72 6.75 -2.38
N VAL A 167 -26.70 6.08 -2.92
CA VAL A 167 -26.10 4.90 -2.27
C VAL A 167 -25.53 5.22 -0.87
N HIS A 168 -24.98 6.42 -0.67
CA HIS A 168 -24.50 6.85 0.65
C HIS A 168 -25.64 7.13 1.63
N ILE A 169 -26.73 7.74 1.15
CA ILE A 169 -27.94 8.00 1.94
C ILE A 169 -28.58 6.67 2.33
N GLU A 170 -28.83 5.76 1.38
CA GLU A 170 -29.36 4.43 1.64
C GLU A 170 -28.52 3.64 2.67
N LYS A 171 -27.19 3.68 2.54
CA LYS A 171 -26.30 3.04 3.53
C LYS A 171 -26.39 3.67 4.90
N LYS A 172 -26.57 4.99 4.98
CA LYS A 172 -26.72 5.72 6.23
C LYS A 172 -28.08 5.40 6.88
N ASP A 173 -29.13 5.38 6.09
CA ASP A 173 -30.49 5.11 6.56
C ASP A 173 -30.62 3.66 7.01
N LYS A 174 -30.11 2.70 6.23
CA LYS A 174 -29.99 1.30 6.67
C LYS A 174 -29.21 1.18 7.99
N LEU A 175 -28.12 1.95 8.15
CA LEU A 175 -27.36 1.91 9.39
C LEU A 175 -28.12 2.53 10.57
N ASN A 176 -28.94 3.57 10.34
CA ASN A 176 -29.82 4.15 11.35
C ASN A 176 -30.96 3.19 11.72
N GLU A 177 -31.60 2.55 10.75
CA GLU A 177 -32.61 1.51 10.97
C GLU A 177 -32.04 0.36 11.80
N LEU A 178 -30.84 -0.11 11.47
CA LEU A 178 -30.15 -1.13 12.27
C LEU A 178 -29.76 -0.61 13.67
N ALA A 179 -29.42 0.67 13.81
CA ALA A 179 -29.15 1.27 15.11
C ALA A 179 -30.41 1.26 16.00
N THR A 180 -31.57 1.60 15.44
CA THR A 180 -32.86 1.53 16.13
C THR A 180 -33.27 0.08 16.41
N LYS A 181 -33.14 -0.81 15.44
CA LYS A 181 -33.44 -2.26 15.57
C LYS A 181 -32.66 -2.90 16.72
N TYR A 182 -31.41 -2.48 16.93
CA TYR A 182 -30.51 -3.04 17.93
C TYR A 182 -30.27 -2.14 19.15
N GLU A 183 -31.13 -1.16 19.39
CA GLU A 183 -30.95 -0.17 20.46
C GLU A 183 -30.80 -0.82 21.84
N ASN A 184 -31.66 -1.80 22.16
CA ASN A 184 -31.63 -2.52 23.44
C ASN A 184 -30.35 -3.35 23.61
N GLN A 185 -29.89 -4.03 22.55
CA GLN A 185 -28.68 -4.83 22.57
C GLN A 185 -27.43 -3.95 22.74
N ILE A 186 -27.43 -2.77 22.11
CA ILE A 186 -26.35 -1.78 22.28
C ILE A 186 -26.33 -1.29 23.74
N ALA A 187 -27.49 -0.93 24.29
CA ALA A 187 -27.59 -0.50 25.69
C ALA A 187 -27.14 -1.59 26.67
N GLN A 188 -27.47 -2.85 26.40
CA GLN A 188 -27.03 -3.98 27.22
C GLN A 188 -25.51 -4.21 27.12
N LEU A 189 -24.92 -4.15 25.93
CA LEU A 189 -23.46 -4.23 25.76
C LEU A 189 -22.73 -3.06 26.45
N GLU A 190 -23.31 -1.86 26.44
CA GLU A 190 -22.80 -0.69 27.17
C GLU A 190 -22.92 -0.89 28.70
N ALA A 191 -24.02 -1.45 29.19
CA ALA A 191 -24.22 -1.79 30.60
C ALA A 191 -23.26 -2.90 31.09
N ASP A 192 -22.92 -3.84 30.21
CA ASP A 192 -21.91 -4.89 30.43
C ASP A 192 -20.46 -4.34 30.39
N GLY A 193 -20.29 -3.02 30.25
CA GLY A 193 -18.99 -2.35 30.33
C GLY A 193 -18.18 -2.31 29.04
N ILE A 194 -18.75 -2.74 27.90
CA ILE A 194 -18.02 -2.82 26.63
C ILE A 194 -17.94 -1.42 25.98
N LYS A 195 -16.82 -0.73 26.17
CA LYS A 195 -16.56 0.60 25.58
C LYS A 195 -16.17 0.51 24.10
N ILE A 196 -17.12 0.71 23.20
CA ILE A 196 -16.85 0.72 21.75
C ILE A 196 -16.72 2.15 21.22
N LYS A 197 -15.52 2.50 20.75
CA LYS A 197 -15.22 3.83 20.18
C LYS A 197 -15.98 4.14 18.88
N ASN A 198 -16.46 3.13 18.17
CA ASN A 198 -17.13 3.28 16.88
C ASN A 198 -18.45 2.50 16.84
N LYS A 199 -19.56 3.19 17.11
CA LYS A 199 -20.93 2.62 17.14
C LYS A 199 -21.31 1.93 15.82
N ARG A 200 -20.84 2.41 14.66
CA ARG A 200 -21.15 1.80 13.35
C ARG A 200 -20.63 0.37 13.24
N TYR A 201 -19.44 0.11 13.78
CA TYR A 201 -18.85 -1.23 13.76
C TYR A 201 -19.64 -2.20 14.64
N LEU A 202 -20.10 -1.73 15.81
CA LEU A 202 -20.93 -2.53 16.70
C LEU A 202 -22.26 -2.94 16.04
N ILE A 203 -22.94 -2.00 15.39
CA ILE A 203 -24.19 -2.27 14.66
C ILE A 203 -23.98 -3.33 13.58
N GLN A 204 -22.85 -3.27 12.86
CA GLN A 204 -22.52 -4.27 11.84
C GLN A 204 -22.23 -5.65 12.42
N LEU A 205 -21.60 -5.73 13.60
CA LEU A 205 -21.40 -7.01 14.29
C LEU A 205 -22.73 -7.59 14.77
N LEU A 206 -23.60 -6.76 15.33
CA LEU A 206 -24.94 -7.16 15.75
C LEU A 206 -25.76 -7.68 14.57
N GLU A 207 -25.74 -7.00 13.43
CA GLU A 207 -26.42 -7.48 12.24
C GLU A 207 -25.85 -8.84 11.76
N LYS A 208 -24.52 -9.00 11.75
CA LYS A 208 -23.89 -10.28 11.38
C LYS A 208 -24.23 -11.42 12.34
N ALA A 209 -24.38 -11.10 13.62
CA ALA A 209 -24.76 -12.05 14.66
C ALA A 209 -26.28 -12.18 14.82
N ASN A 210 -27.08 -11.60 13.91
CA ASN A 210 -28.55 -11.57 13.99
C ASN A 210 -29.09 -11.05 15.34
N GLY A 211 -28.38 -10.08 15.95
CA GLY A 211 -28.72 -9.48 17.25
C GLY A 211 -28.34 -10.31 18.47
N GLN A 212 -27.62 -11.43 18.31
CA GLN A 212 -27.20 -12.28 19.43
C GLN A 212 -26.01 -11.65 20.17
N ILE A 213 -26.27 -11.13 21.37
CA ILE A 213 -25.30 -10.41 22.21
C ILE A 213 -24.08 -11.27 22.54
N ASP A 214 -24.27 -12.55 22.87
CA ASP A 214 -23.20 -13.43 23.30
C ASP A 214 -22.18 -13.72 22.18
N ILE A 215 -22.66 -13.89 20.93
CA ILE A 215 -21.80 -14.02 19.76
C ILE A 215 -20.99 -12.73 19.54
N VAL A 216 -21.63 -11.56 19.68
CA VAL A 216 -20.93 -10.28 19.53
C VAL A 216 -19.86 -10.10 20.61
N LYS A 217 -20.14 -10.51 21.86
CA LYS A 217 -19.15 -10.53 22.94
C LYS A 217 -17.98 -11.43 22.58
N GLN A 218 -18.25 -12.66 22.12
CA GLN A 218 -17.22 -13.59 21.68
C GLN A 218 -16.35 -13.01 20.55
N LEU A 219 -16.96 -12.44 19.50
CA LEU A 219 -16.23 -11.82 18.38
C LEU A 219 -15.38 -10.61 18.82
N LEU A 220 -15.83 -9.85 19.82
CA LEU A 220 -15.06 -8.74 20.39
C LEU A 220 -13.87 -9.25 21.22
N VAL A 221 -14.07 -10.33 21.98
CA VAL A 221 -13.00 -11.03 22.72
C VAL A 221 -11.99 -11.60 21.73
N GLU A 222 -12.40 -12.41 20.76
CA GLU A 222 -11.53 -12.97 19.71
C GLU A 222 -10.73 -11.89 18.97
N ARG A 223 -11.35 -10.73 18.68
CA ARG A 223 -10.64 -9.63 18.02
C ARG A 223 -9.63 -8.95 18.94
N ASN A 224 -9.95 -8.80 20.22
CA ASN A 224 -9.02 -8.26 21.20
C ASN A 224 -7.89 -9.27 21.43
N GLU A 225 -8.20 -10.55 21.57
CA GLU A 225 -7.26 -11.65 21.58
C GLU A 225 -6.39 -11.62 20.33
N GLN A 226 -6.89 -11.50 19.10
CA GLN A 226 -6.06 -11.36 17.90
C GLN A 226 -5.14 -10.14 17.92
N LYS A 227 -5.59 -8.99 18.43
CA LYS A 227 -4.72 -7.83 18.64
C LYS A 227 -3.67 -8.11 19.71
N HIS A 228 -4.03 -8.87 20.73
CA HIS A 228 -3.12 -9.33 21.75
C HIS A 228 -2.22 -10.44 21.22
N HIS A 229 -2.63 -11.31 20.31
CA HIS A 229 -1.93 -12.45 19.73
C HIS A 229 -0.95 -12.01 18.65
N VAL A 230 -1.21 -10.87 17.99
CA VAL A 230 -0.16 -10.14 17.25
C VAL A 230 0.93 -9.60 18.21
N ASN A 231 0.63 -9.50 19.51
CA ASN A 231 1.60 -9.18 20.58
C ASN A 231 1.93 -10.37 21.54
N SER A 232 1.25 -11.51 21.46
CA SER A 232 1.24 -12.64 22.42
C SER A 232 1.17 -14.02 21.73
N SER A 233 1.38 -14.11 20.40
CA SER A 233 1.63 -15.38 19.69
C SER A 233 3.03 -15.93 20.01
N THR A 234 3.24 -16.05 21.31
CA THR A 234 4.37 -16.65 22.01
C THR A 234 3.89 -17.80 22.92
N GLU A 235 2.60 -17.95 23.27
CA GLU A 235 2.23 -18.91 24.33
C GLU A 235 1.21 -20.03 24.03
N GLU A 236 0.34 -19.98 23.01
CA GLU A 236 -0.75 -20.99 22.88
C GLU A 236 -0.54 -22.02 21.76
N ASN A 237 0.60 -22.71 21.78
CA ASN A 237 0.79 -23.95 21.01
C ASN A 237 1.28 -25.08 21.94
N LYS A 238 0.68 -25.21 23.13
CA LYS A 238 1.04 -26.23 24.14
C LYS A 238 -0.05 -27.28 24.43
N ASP A 239 -1.26 -27.19 23.88
CA ASP A 239 -2.35 -28.07 24.32
C ASP A 239 -2.52 -29.38 23.54
N ASN A 240 -1.49 -29.85 22.83
CA ASN A 240 -1.48 -31.21 22.28
C ASN A 240 -0.15 -31.96 22.46
N ILE A 241 0.65 -31.59 23.47
CA ILE A 241 1.78 -32.40 23.92
C ILE A 241 1.35 -33.19 25.14
N SER A 242 1.09 -34.48 24.96
CA SER A 242 0.90 -35.42 26.06
C SER A 242 2.09 -35.28 27.01
N PHE A 243 1.82 -34.89 28.27
CA PHE A 243 2.78 -34.86 29.36
C PHE A 243 3.27 -36.28 29.68
N SER A 244 4.18 -36.81 28.86
CA SER A 244 5.11 -37.82 29.34
C SER A 244 5.97 -37.12 30.38
N LYS A 245 5.78 -37.47 31.66
CA LYS A 245 6.68 -37.11 32.77
C LYS A 245 8.06 -37.72 32.50
N ASN A 246 8.79 -37.15 31.57
CA ASN A 246 10.22 -37.36 31.47
C ASN A 246 10.80 -36.66 32.70
N ARG A 247 11.35 -37.43 33.63
CA ARG A 247 12.23 -36.88 34.67
C ARG A 247 13.35 -36.16 33.93
N GLN A 248 13.27 -34.83 33.84
CA GLN A 248 14.41 -34.04 33.41
C GLN A 248 15.50 -34.26 34.44
N GLU A 249 16.59 -34.87 34.00
CA GLU A 249 17.82 -34.93 34.76
C GLU A 249 18.31 -33.48 34.91
N LEU A 250 18.40 -33.00 36.15
CA LEU A 250 18.88 -31.65 36.44
C LEU A 250 20.35 -31.57 36.04
N SER A 251 20.70 -30.53 35.28
CA SER A 251 22.09 -30.20 34.98
C SER A 251 22.86 -29.88 36.28
N ILE A 252 24.18 -30.05 36.26
CA ILE A 252 25.05 -29.59 37.36
C ILE A 252 24.83 -28.10 37.65
N ASP A 253 24.59 -27.30 36.60
CA ASP A 253 24.32 -25.87 36.72
C ASP A 253 22.94 -25.58 37.34
N ASP A 254 21.95 -26.45 37.09
CA ASP A 254 20.62 -26.35 37.70
C ASP A 254 20.69 -26.58 39.21
N ILE A 255 21.54 -27.51 39.64
CA ILE A 255 21.75 -27.82 41.06
C ILE A 255 22.34 -26.61 41.79
N ASP A 256 23.34 -25.95 41.22
CA ASP A 256 23.93 -24.76 41.83
C ASP A 256 22.99 -23.56 41.81
N THR A 257 22.19 -23.41 40.75
CA THR A 257 21.14 -22.38 40.69
C THR A 257 20.07 -22.63 41.75
N ILE A 258 19.65 -23.89 41.96
CA ILE A 258 18.72 -24.28 43.04
C ILE A 258 19.30 -23.96 44.43
N LYS A 259 20.60 -24.20 44.66
CA LYS A 259 21.26 -23.83 45.92
C LYS A 259 21.23 -22.32 46.13
N GLN A 260 21.54 -21.52 45.10
CA GLN A 260 21.50 -20.06 45.17
C GLN A 260 20.08 -19.54 45.46
N LEU A 261 19.05 -20.10 44.81
CA LEU A 261 17.65 -19.73 45.05
C LEU A 261 17.21 -20.03 46.49
N ARG A 262 17.65 -21.15 47.07
CA ARG A 262 17.40 -21.46 48.50
C ARG A 262 18.15 -20.49 49.42
N SER A 263 19.41 -20.20 49.11
CA SER A 263 20.25 -19.26 49.87
C SER A 263 19.66 -17.85 49.92
N ALA A 264 19.00 -17.45 48.84
CA ALA A 264 18.33 -16.15 48.72
C ALA A 264 16.96 -16.07 49.41
N GLY A 265 16.50 -17.15 50.07
CA GLY A 265 15.25 -17.16 50.83
C GLY A 265 13.98 -17.12 49.97
N ILE A 266 14.06 -17.50 48.68
CA ILE A 266 12.88 -17.51 47.81
C ILE A 266 11.92 -18.60 48.27
N GLN A 267 10.72 -18.21 48.70
CA GLN A 267 9.68 -19.13 49.14
C GLN A 267 9.06 -19.85 47.93
N GLY A 268 9.12 -21.19 47.92
CA GLY A 268 8.58 -22.03 46.85
C GLY A 268 9.43 -23.28 46.63
N ASN A 269 9.00 -24.19 45.74
CA ASN A 269 9.83 -25.32 45.33
C ASN A 269 10.81 -24.85 44.24
N PRO A 270 12.13 -24.76 44.52
CA PRO A 270 13.11 -24.22 43.57
C PRO A 270 13.14 -24.96 42.24
N VAL A 271 12.84 -26.27 42.24
CA VAL A 271 12.80 -27.10 41.03
C VAL A 271 11.67 -26.66 40.10
N LYS A 272 10.50 -26.32 40.65
CA LYS A 272 9.36 -25.81 39.86
C LYS A 272 9.64 -24.40 39.31
N ILE A 273 10.32 -23.57 40.10
CA ILE A 273 10.70 -22.22 39.66
C ILE A 273 11.70 -22.31 38.50
N LEU A 274 12.68 -23.21 38.61
CA LEU A 274 13.67 -23.45 37.57
C LEU A 274 13.03 -24.03 36.29
N SER A 275 12.07 -24.96 36.42
CA SER A 275 11.38 -25.52 35.26
C SER A 275 10.57 -24.46 34.50
N VAL A 276 9.83 -23.59 35.22
CA VAL A 276 9.11 -22.47 34.61
C VAL A 276 10.07 -21.48 33.95
N PHE A 277 11.24 -21.24 34.56
CA PHE A 277 12.26 -20.37 33.97
C PHE A 277 12.79 -20.92 32.64
N HIS A 278 13.12 -22.21 32.59
CA HIS A 278 13.55 -22.88 31.36
C HIS A 278 12.47 -22.86 30.29
N GLU A 279 11.21 -23.15 30.64
CA GLU A 279 10.08 -23.06 29.69
C GLU A 279 9.89 -21.64 29.13
N CYS A 280 10.06 -20.61 29.97
CA CYS A 280 10.01 -19.22 29.53
C CYS A 280 11.19 -18.88 28.60
N ASN A 281 12.40 -19.34 28.93
CA ASN A 281 13.58 -19.12 28.08
C ASN A 281 13.40 -19.79 26.72
N ASP A 282 12.95 -21.05 26.68
CA ASP A 282 12.68 -21.76 25.42
C ASP A 282 11.63 -21.01 24.58
N SER A 283 10.57 -20.50 25.22
CA SER A 283 9.54 -19.69 24.55
C SER A 283 10.09 -18.37 23.97
N ILE A 284 10.99 -17.71 24.72
CA ILE A 284 11.69 -16.50 24.27
C ILE A 284 12.61 -16.83 23.08
N GLU A 285 13.40 -17.91 23.15
CA GLU A 285 14.29 -18.34 22.08
C GLU A 285 13.51 -18.68 20.80
N LEU A 286 12.39 -19.41 20.92
CA LEU A 286 11.50 -19.69 19.80
C LEU A 286 10.93 -18.41 19.18
N THR A 287 10.55 -17.43 20.01
CA THR A 287 10.07 -16.12 19.54
C THR A 287 11.16 -15.34 18.81
N ILE A 288 12.39 -15.33 19.34
CA ILE A 288 13.54 -14.70 18.70
C ILE A 288 13.82 -15.36 17.34
N ALA A 289 13.81 -16.69 17.28
CA ALA A 289 14.01 -17.45 16.04
C ALA A 289 12.92 -17.15 15.00
N ARG A 290 11.65 -17.09 15.40
CA ARG A 290 10.53 -16.72 14.53
C ARG A 290 10.67 -15.29 14.01
N LEU A 291 10.96 -14.32 14.87
CA LEU A 291 11.19 -12.94 14.47
C LEU A 291 12.40 -12.81 13.54
N GLY A 292 13.44 -13.61 13.75
CA GLY A 292 14.58 -13.73 12.84
C GLY A 292 14.14 -14.18 11.44
N LYS A 293 13.35 -15.26 11.34
CA LYS A 293 12.78 -15.75 10.08
C LYS A 293 11.88 -14.71 9.40
N GLU A 294 11.01 -14.03 10.15
CA GLU A 294 10.15 -12.98 9.60
C GLU A 294 10.94 -11.78 9.09
N ARG A 295 11.99 -11.36 9.81
CA ARG A 295 12.90 -10.29 9.35
C ARG A 295 13.62 -10.69 8.06
N GLU A 296 14.10 -11.92 7.97
CA GLU A 296 14.77 -12.44 6.77
C GLU A 296 13.80 -12.50 5.58
N GLN A 297 12.57 -12.98 5.78
CA GLN A 297 11.54 -12.96 4.73
C GLN A 297 11.21 -11.54 4.26
N ARG A 298 11.09 -10.58 5.19
CA ARG A 298 10.86 -9.16 4.84
C ARG A 298 12.05 -8.58 4.08
N LYS A 299 13.28 -8.94 4.45
CA LYS A 299 14.50 -8.53 3.76
C LYS A 299 14.51 -9.08 2.32
N GLN A 300 14.27 -10.37 2.14
CA GLN A 300 14.17 -11.00 0.82
C GLN A 300 13.06 -10.41 -0.05
N GLN A 301 11.89 -10.12 0.52
CA GLN A 301 10.81 -9.45 -0.21
C GLN A 301 11.18 -8.00 -0.60
N SER A 302 11.87 -7.28 0.29
CA SER A 302 12.36 -5.93 0.02
C SER A 302 13.40 -5.96 -1.11
N GLU A 303 14.36 -6.87 -1.07
CA GLU A 303 15.38 -7.05 -2.10
C GLU A 303 14.75 -7.40 -3.45
N LYS A 304 13.80 -8.34 -3.50
CA LYS A 304 13.04 -8.65 -4.72
C LYS A 304 12.32 -7.44 -5.29
N ARG A 305 11.70 -6.59 -4.45
CA ARG A 305 11.04 -5.35 -4.90
C ARG A 305 12.02 -4.33 -5.44
N VAL A 306 13.20 -4.20 -4.83
CA VAL A 306 14.27 -3.31 -5.31
C VAL A 306 14.78 -3.80 -6.67
N GLN A 307 15.08 -5.10 -6.80
CA GLN A 307 15.49 -5.71 -8.07
C GLN A 307 14.43 -5.52 -9.16
N GLN A 308 13.15 -5.76 -8.87
CA GLN A 308 12.06 -5.52 -9.81
C GLN A 308 11.98 -4.05 -10.24
N ARG A 309 12.19 -3.09 -9.32
CA ARG A 309 12.20 -1.66 -9.67
C ARG A 309 13.36 -1.27 -10.57
N VAL A 310 14.55 -1.82 -10.32
CA VAL A 310 15.73 -1.59 -11.16
C VAL A 310 15.47 -2.11 -12.58
N VAL A 311 15.00 -3.36 -12.71
CA VAL A 311 14.63 -3.95 -14.00
C VAL A 311 13.56 -3.12 -14.71
N LEU A 312 12.52 -2.67 -14.00
CA LEU A 312 11.48 -1.82 -14.59
C LEU A 312 11.99 -0.47 -15.07
N ALA A 313 12.95 0.14 -14.35
CA ALA A 313 13.58 1.38 -14.77
C ALA A 313 14.44 1.15 -16.03
N GLU A 314 15.24 0.08 -16.05
CA GLU A 314 16.06 -0.27 -17.22
C GLU A 314 15.22 -0.56 -18.47
N ILE A 315 14.05 -1.19 -18.32
CA ILE A 315 13.11 -1.38 -19.42
C ILE A 315 12.51 -0.04 -19.86
N HIS A 316 12.13 0.80 -18.88
CA HIS A 316 11.56 2.11 -19.19
C HIS A 316 12.53 2.94 -20.03
N ASP A 317 13.82 2.91 -19.67
CA ASP A 317 14.89 3.60 -20.38
C ASP A 317 15.25 2.95 -21.72
N ALA A 318 14.88 1.68 -21.93
CA ALA A 318 15.06 0.99 -23.19
C ALA A 318 14.02 1.35 -24.26
N TYR A 319 12.86 1.87 -23.84
CA TYR A 319 11.84 2.29 -24.78
C TYR A 319 12.25 3.59 -25.46
N VAL A 320 12.23 3.57 -26.79
CA VAL A 320 12.39 4.76 -27.62
C VAL A 320 11.24 5.72 -27.31
N THR A 321 11.60 6.96 -26.97
CA THR A 321 10.63 8.02 -26.72
C THR A 321 10.38 8.76 -28.02
N ILE A 322 9.14 8.77 -28.49
CA ILE A 322 8.70 9.47 -29.71
C ILE A 322 7.82 10.64 -29.27
N ASN A 323 8.37 11.86 -29.27
CA ASN A 323 7.63 13.07 -28.90
C ASN A 323 7.12 13.83 -30.13
N ASN A 324 7.81 13.69 -31.26
CA ASN A 324 7.53 14.38 -32.52
C ASN A 324 7.61 13.43 -33.71
N GLN A 325 7.13 13.91 -34.85
CA GLN A 325 7.17 13.20 -36.14
C GLN A 325 8.60 12.78 -36.56
N HIS A 326 9.61 13.57 -36.17
CA HIS A 326 11.00 13.33 -36.55
C HIS A 326 11.78 12.46 -35.55
N ASP A 327 11.16 12.05 -34.45
CA ASP A 327 11.82 11.27 -33.40
C ASP A 327 11.83 9.77 -33.74
N TRP A 328 11.16 9.36 -34.82
CA TRP A 328 11.25 7.98 -35.30
C TRP A 328 12.71 7.66 -35.70
N PRO A 329 13.29 6.54 -35.23
CA PRO A 329 14.65 6.18 -35.57
C PRO A 329 14.87 6.10 -37.09
N LYS A 330 16.01 6.61 -37.55
CA LYS A 330 16.44 6.49 -38.95
C LYS A 330 16.91 5.07 -39.23
N ASP A 331 16.93 4.69 -40.50
CA ASP A 331 17.49 3.41 -40.97
C ASP A 331 16.81 2.17 -40.37
N ILE A 332 15.49 2.25 -40.15
CA ILE A 332 14.69 1.10 -39.73
C ILE A 332 14.26 0.31 -40.95
N GLU A 333 14.65 -0.95 -40.99
CA GLU A 333 14.31 -1.87 -42.08
C GLU A 333 13.12 -2.78 -41.72
N GLN A 334 12.95 -3.05 -40.42
CA GLN A 334 11.97 -4.01 -39.91
C GLN A 334 11.20 -3.46 -38.71
N VAL A 335 9.87 -3.62 -38.74
CA VAL A 335 8.98 -3.30 -37.62
C VAL A 335 8.06 -4.49 -37.34
N TYR A 336 8.10 -5.00 -36.10
CA TYR A 336 7.18 -6.03 -35.62
C TYR A 336 6.18 -5.42 -34.63
N LEU A 337 4.89 -5.58 -34.92
CA LEU A 337 3.81 -5.10 -34.08
C LEU A 337 3.19 -6.27 -33.31
N ASP A 338 3.25 -6.22 -31.98
CA ASP A 338 2.56 -7.18 -31.11
C ASP A 338 1.06 -6.86 -31.07
N GLY A 339 0.32 -7.50 -31.97
CA GLY A 339 -1.08 -7.23 -32.22
C GLY A 339 -1.97 -7.44 -30.99
N ASN A 340 -1.67 -8.40 -30.12
CA ASN A 340 -2.46 -8.63 -28.91
C ASN A 340 -2.33 -7.46 -27.94
N ASN A 341 -1.11 -6.93 -27.77
CA ASN A 341 -0.90 -5.74 -26.95
C ASN A 341 -1.54 -4.49 -27.57
N MET A 342 -1.54 -4.34 -28.90
CA MET A 342 -2.20 -3.21 -29.59
C MET A 342 -3.70 -3.13 -29.31
N MET A 343 -4.40 -4.28 -29.20
CA MET A 343 -5.87 -4.32 -29.05
C MET A 343 -6.38 -3.57 -27.82
N PHE A 344 -5.57 -3.44 -26.77
CA PHE A 344 -6.00 -2.90 -25.48
C PHE A 344 -5.56 -1.45 -25.24
N VAL A 345 -4.88 -0.81 -26.20
CA VAL A 345 -4.37 0.54 -26.03
C VAL A 345 -5.45 1.60 -26.21
N ILE A 346 -6.17 1.54 -27.33
CA ILE A 346 -7.22 2.51 -27.70
C ILE A 346 -8.57 1.98 -27.20
N ASP A 347 -9.39 2.83 -26.58
CA ASP A 347 -10.64 2.42 -25.95
C ASP A 347 -11.68 1.87 -26.95
N SER A 348 -11.77 2.41 -28.16
CA SER A 348 -12.59 1.88 -29.26
C SER A 348 -12.15 0.48 -29.71
N LEU A 349 -10.85 0.26 -29.94
CA LEU A 349 -10.30 -1.06 -30.26
C LEU A 349 -10.54 -2.07 -29.14
N ARG A 350 -10.32 -1.64 -27.88
CA ARG A 350 -10.58 -2.44 -26.69
C ARG A 350 -12.05 -2.85 -26.60
N ARG A 351 -12.98 -1.93 -26.84
CA ARG A 351 -14.43 -2.20 -26.86
C ARG A 351 -14.80 -3.21 -27.93
N LEU A 352 -14.26 -3.08 -29.15
CA LEU A 352 -14.47 -4.06 -30.21
C LEU A 352 -13.96 -5.46 -29.80
N CYS A 353 -12.77 -5.53 -29.20
CA CYS A 353 -12.18 -6.79 -28.75
C CYS A 353 -13.04 -7.45 -27.67
N LEU A 354 -13.43 -6.70 -26.65
CA LEU A 354 -14.27 -7.19 -25.54
C LEU A 354 -15.68 -7.61 -26.00
N ASN A 355 -16.22 -6.98 -27.05
CA ASN A 355 -17.50 -7.35 -27.67
C ASN A 355 -17.39 -8.58 -28.58
N ARG A 356 -16.29 -9.36 -28.47
CA ARG A 356 -15.99 -10.54 -29.29
C ARG A 356 -15.93 -10.25 -30.79
N ALA A 357 -15.70 -8.98 -31.16
CA ALA A 357 -15.48 -8.56 -32.54
C ALA A 357 -13.98 -8.55 -32.88
N GLY A 358 -13.21 -9.51 -32.35
CA GLY A 358 -11.75 -9.58 -32.51
C GLY A 358 -11.29 -9.46 -33.96
N LYS A 359 -12.03 -10.06 -34.90
CA LYS A 359 -11.81 -9.93 -36.35
C LYS A 359 -11.81 -8.48 -36.85
N LYS A 360 -12.76 -7.68 -36.37
CA LYS A 360 -12.84 -6.24 -36.71
C LYS A 360 -11.70 -5.47 -36.06
N THR A 361 -11.33 -5.83 -34.82
CA THR A 361 -10.20 -5.23 -34.12
C THR A 361 -8.87 -5.50 -34.83
N GLU A 362 -8.60 -6.76 -35.18
CA GLU A 362 -7.40 -7.17 -35.95
C GLU A 362 -7.32 -6.39 -37.26
N ARG A 363 -8.43 -6.36 -38.01
CA ARG A 363 -8.50 -5.62 -39.27
C ARG A 363 -8.25 -4.13 -39.09
N ALA A 364 -8.84 -3.52 -38.06
CA ALA A 364 -8.66 -2.10 -37.79
C ALA A 364 -7.21 -1.73 -37.47
N ILE A 365 -6.51 -2.54 -36.68
CA ILE A 365 -5.09 -2.35 -36.39
C ILE A 365 -4.27 -2.50 -37.67
N ALA A 366 -4.59 -3.50 -38.49
CA ALA A 366 -3.91 -3.72 -39.77
C ALA A 366 -4.12 -2.56 -40.76
N ASP A 367 -5.34 -2.02 -40.87
CA ASP A 367 -5.61 -0.87 -41.74
C ASP A 367 -4.87 0.40 -41.27
N ILE A 368 -4.77 0.64 -39.95
CA ILE A 368 -3.96 1.73 -39.39
C ILE A 368 -2.48 1.55 -39.70
N ALA A 369 -1.94 0.34 -39.48
CA ALA A 369 -0.55 0.03 -39.73
C ALA A 369 -0.19 0.11 -41.23
N ALA A 370 -1.10 -0.30 -42.13
CA ALA A 370 -0.94 -0.17 -43.56
C ALA A 370 -0.88 1.31 -44.00
N ALA A 371 -1.84 2.13 -43.57
CA ALA A 371 -1.86 3.56 -43.88
C ALA A 371 -0.61 4.28 -43.32
N TRP A 372 -0.17 3.90 -42.12
CA TRP A 372 1.07 4.40 -41.53
C TRP A 372 2.29 4.03 -42.37
N ASN A 373 2.40 2.77 -42.80
CA ASN A 373 3.55 2.32 -43.60
C ASN A 373 3.59 2.90 -45.01
N GLU A 374 2.44 3.28 -45.59
CA GLU A 374 2.39 4.04 -46.85
C GLU A 374 3.12 5.38 -46.78
N HIS A 375 3.24 5.99 -45.59
CA HIS A 375 3.96 7.24 -45.38
C HIS A 375 5.41 7.03 -44.93
N MET A 376 5.66 5.95 -44.18
CA MET A 376 6.98 5.66 -43.62
C MET A 376 7.90 4.88 -44.55
N HIS A 377 7.33 4.13 -45.50
CA HIS A 377 8.05 3.30 -46.47
C HIS A 377 9.04 2.31 -45.82
N ILE A 378 8.65 1.69 -44.70
CA ILE A 378 9.48 0.66 -44.06
C ILE A 378 9.37 -0.63 -44.88
N THR A 379 10.53 -1.23 -45.18
CA THR A 379 10.65 -2.38 -46.07
C THR A 379 9.85 -3.58 -45.56
N ASN A 380 9.95 -3.90 -44.27
CA ASN A 380 9.27 -5.04 -43.68
C ASN A 380 8.48 -4.60 -42.45
N VAL A 381 7.15 -4.69 -42.52
CA VAL A 381 6.26 -4.48 -41.38
C VAL A 381 5.40 -5.72 -41.20
N ASP A 382 5.50 -6.36 -40.05
CA ASP A 382 4.75 -7.58 -39.72
C ASP A 382 3.91 -7.36 -38.44
N LEU A 383 2.61 -7.52 -38.57
CA LEU A 383 1.65 -7.45 -37.47
C LEU A 383 1.33 -8.88 -37.01
N ILE A 384 1.75 -9.21 -35.79
CA ILE A 384 1.70 -10.59 -35.29
C ILE A 384 0.63 -10.72 -34.21
N PHE A 385 -0.24 -11.71 -34.36
CA PHE A 385 -1.25 -12.09 -33.36
C PHE A 385 -0.99 -13.49 -32.82
N ASP A 386 -1.53 -13.80 -31.63
CA ASP A 386 -1.41 -15.15 -31.05
C ASP A 386 -2.06 -16.18 -31.97
N SER A 387 -3.26 -15.85 -32.45
CA SER A 387 -3.98 -16.63 -33.44
C SER A 387 -4.77 -15.68 -34.32
N THR A 388 -4.44 -15.62 -35.60
CA THR A 388 -5.31 -15.04 -36.63
C THR A 388 -5.50 -16.04 -37.77
N ARG A 389 -6.66 -16.00 -38.44
CA ARG A 389 -7.00 -16.93 -39.54
C ARG A 389 -7.47 -16.20 -40.81
N GLN A 390 -7.36 -14.87 -40.83
CA GLN A 390 -8.18 -14.07 -41.73
C GLN A 390 -7.39 -13.17 -42.66
N LEU A 391 -6.17 -12.79 -42.27
CA LEU A 391 -5.39 -11.78 -42.96
C LEU A 391 -3.96 -12.31 -43.03
N ASP A 392 -3.49 -12.52 -44.26
CA ASP A 392 -2.07 -12.79 -44.52
C ASP A 392 -1.34 -11.47 -44.85
N GLN A 393 -2.05 -10.51 -45.43
CA GLN A 393 -1.52 -9.22 -45.85
C GLN A 393 -2.63 -8.15 -45.90
N VAL A 394 -2.29 -6.91 -45.53
CA VAL A 394 -3.17 -5.74 -45.67
C VAL A 394 -2.34 -4.59 -46.23
N GLY A 395 -2.58 -4.20 -47.49
CA GLY A 395 -1.76 -3.18 -48.15
C GLY A 395 -0.28 -3.57 -48.17
N SER A 396 0.57 -2.69 -47.65
CA SER A 396 2.02 -2.89 -47.58
C SER A 396 2.51 -3.67 -46.36
N ILE A 397 1.63 -4.12 -45.46
CA ILE A 397 2.03 -4.84 -44.24
C ILE A 397 1.65 -6.32 -44.32
N LYS A 398 2.52 -7.15 -43.76
CA LYS A 398 2.27 -8.58 -43.54
C LYS A 398 1.51 -8.76 -42.23
N VAL A 399 0.60 -9.73 -42.18
CA VAL A 399 -0.10 -10.11 -40.96
C VAL A 399 0.17 -11.58 -40.70
N SER A 400 0.68 -11.90 -39.51
CA SER A 400 1.12 -13.25 -39.16
C SER A 400 0.40 -13.78 -37.92
N SER A 401 0.24 -15.10 -37.87
CA SER A 401 -0.28 -15.83 -36.71
C SER A 401 0.86 -16.62 -36.06
N ALA A 402 1.04 -16.47 -34.74
CA ALA A 402 2.01 -17.26 -33.98
C ALA A 402 1.59 -18.73 -33.93
N GLN A 403 0.31 -19.01 -33.70
CA GLN A 403 -0.24 -20.36 -33.74
C GLN A 403 -0.44 -20.85 -35.18
N PRO A 404 -0.21 -22.15 -35.45
CA PRO A 404 0.06 -23.21 -34.47
C PRO A 404 1.55 -23.46 -34.16
N ALA A 405 2.48 -22.79 -34.84
CA ALA A 405 3.92 -23.06 -34.71
C ALA A 405 4.46 -22.68 -33.32
N TYR A 406 3.94 -21.59 -32.75
CA TYR A 406 4.31 -21.05 -31.45
C TYR A 406 3.11 -21.02 -30.51
N LYS A 407 3.37 -21.06 -29.21
CA LYS A 407 2.29 -21.00 -28.21
C LYS A 407 1.74 -19.58 -28.09
N THR A 408 2.62 -18.58 -28.09
CA THR A 408 2.30 -17.16 -28.00
C THR A 408 3.08 -16.35 -29.03
N THR A 409 2.65 -15.11 -29.24
CA THR A 409 3.35 -14.09 -30.04
C THR A 409 4.75 -13.80 -29.49
N ASP A 410 4.91 -13.82 -28.16
CA ASP A 410 6.20 -13.63 -27.49
C ASP A 410 7.23 -14.66 -27.98
N ASP A 411 6.88 -15.94 -28.01
CA ASP A 411 7.77 -17.03 -28.46
C ASP A 411 8.20 -16.82 -29.92
N MET A 412 7.26 -16.43 -30.78
CA MET A 412 7.53 -16.13 -32.19
C MET A 412 8.47 -14.93 -32.36
N LEU A 413 8.22 -13.84 -31.63
CA LEU A 413 9.04 -12.63 -31.68
C LEU A 413 10.48 -12.88 -31.22
N ILE A 414 10.65 -13.65 -30.14
CA ILE A 414 11.98 -14.04 -29.65
C ILE A 414 12.73 -14.85 -30.72
N GLU A 415 12.08 -15.84 -31.34
CA GLU A 415 12.72 -16.67 -32.37
C GLU A 415 13.10 -15.86 -33.62
N ILE A 416 12.24 -14.93 -34.06
CA ILE A 416 12.52 -14.04 -35.20
C ILE A 416 13.79 -13.24 -34.92
N VAL A 417 13.84 -12.60 -33.76
CA VAL A 417 14.92 -11.71 -33.35
C VAL A 417 16.24 -12.47 -33.19
N GLN A 418 16.21 -13.70 -32.70
CA GLN A 418 17.41 -14.54 -32.62
C GLN A 418 17.98 -14.95 -33.98
N ARG A 419 17.19 -14.85 -35.07
CA ARG A 419 17.62 -15.20 -36.43
C ARG A 419 18.08 -14.01 -37.27
N THR A 420 17.76 -12.79 -36.86
CA THR A 420 17.98 -11.57 -37.66
C THR A 420 19.04 -10.66 -37.05
N ASN A 421 19.58 -9.75 -37.87
CA ASN A 421 20.37 -8.64 -37.33
C ASN A 421 19.42 -7.57 -36.76
N ASN A 422 19.48 -7.34 -35.46
CA ASN A 422 18.44 -6.60 -34.72
C ASN A 422 18.67 -5.10 -34.61
N GLN A 423 19.82 -4.59 -35.08
CA GLN A 423 20.18 -3.17 -34.96
C GLN A 423 19.21 -2.24 -35.72
N HIS A 424 18.53 -2.76 -36.74
CA HIS A 424 17.59 -2.01 -37.59
C HIS A 424 16.13 -2.48 -37.40
N THR A 425 15.85 -3.11 -36.26
CA THR A 425 14.55 -3.72 -35.94
C THR A 425 13.88 -3.02 -34.78
N ILE A 426 12.65 -2.55 -35.02
CA ILE A 426 11.76 -2.05 -33.97
C ILE A 426 10.74 -3.12 -33.61
N ILE A 427 10.52 -3.31 -32.31
CA ILE A 427 9.41 -4.11 -31.79
C ILE A 427 8.50 -3.23 -30.95
N VAL A 428 7.21 -3.27 -31.28
CA VAL A 428 6.21 -2.49 -30.58
C VAL A 428 5.41 -3.42 -29.67
N THR A 429 5.67 -3.34 -28.36
CA THR A 429 5.03 -4.18 -27.33
C THR A 429 4.93 -3.44 -26.00
N SER A 430 3.93 -3.78 -25.18
CA SER A 430 3.83 -3.32 -23.80
C SER A 430 4.16 -4.41 -22.78
N ASP A 431 4.39 -5.65 -23.23
CA ASP A 431 4.80 -6.73 -22.34
C ASP A 431 6.22 -6.48 -21.84
N ARG A 432 6.34 -6.43 -20.51
CA ARG A 432 7.60 -6.11 -19.84
C ARG A 432 8.55 -7.30 -19.84
N ALA A 433 8.05 -8.52 -19.71
CA ALA A 433 8.87 -9.72 -19.71
C ALA A 433 9.47 -9.95 -21.09
N LEU A 434 8.66 -9.77 -22.15
CA LEU A 434 9.14 -9.81 -23.53
C LEU A 434 10.13 -8.68 -23.82
N ALA A 435 9.82 -7.45 -23.43
CA ALA A 435 10.71 -6.29 -23.61
C ALA A 435 12.12 -6.51 -23.03
N ILE A 436 12.25 -7.15 -21.86
CA ILE A 436 13.58 -7.48 -21.29
C ILE A 436 14.36 -8.37 -22.25
N GLN A 437 13.73 -9.44 -22.74
CA GLN A 437 14.39 -10.42 -23.61
C GLN A 437 14.80 -9.78 -24.92
N LEU A 438 13.90 -9.02 -25.56
CA LEU A 438 14.17 -8.32 -26.81
C LEU A 438 15.26 -7.24 -26.68
N LYS A 439 15.34 -6.57 -25.52
CA LYS A 439 16.42 -5.61 -25.23
C LYS A 439 17.79 -6.30 -25.23
N HIS A 440 17.89 -7.49 -24.65
CA HIS A 440 19.15 -8.25 -24.63
C HIS A 440 19.61 -8.65 -26.03
N GLU A 441 18.67 -8.85 -26.95
CA GLU A 441 18.95 -9.17 -28.36
C GLU A 441 19.26 -7.92 -29.22
N GLY A 442 19.24 -6.72 -28.62
CA GLY A 442 19.61 -5.46 -29.29
C GLY A 442 18.50 -4.79 -30.10
N CYS A 443 17.24 -5.19 -29.94
CA CYS A 443 16.12 -4.53 -30.60
C CYS A 443 15.81 -3.15 -30.01
N LEU A 444 15.28 -2.26 -30.85
CA LEU A 444 14.65 -1.01 -30.40
C LEU A 444 13.22 -1.28 -29.98
N LEU A 445 12.83 -0.79 -28.81
CA LEU A 445 11.51 -1.04 -28.24
C LEU A 445 10.66 0.22 -28.30
N VAL A 446 9.40 0.09 -28.75
CA VAL A 446 8.44 1.20 -28.74
C VAL A 446 7.18 0.77 -28.00
N LYS A 447 6.65 1.64 -27.14
CA LYS A 447 5.37 1.37 -26.48
C LYS A 447 4.22 1.47 -27.50
N PRO A 448 3.22 0.58 -27.47
CA PRO A 448 2.04 0.64 -28.33
C PRO A 448 1.38 2.02 -28.38
N TYR A 449 1.22 2.68 -27.23
CA TYR A 449 0.68 4.05 -27.17
C TYR A 449 1.54 5.06 -27.94
N ALA A 450 2.86 4.99 -27.80
CA ALA A 450 3.78 5.89 -28.51
C ALA A 450 3.75 5.65 -30.02
N TRP A 451 3.61 4.40 -30.45
CA TRP A 451 3.40 4.07 -31.86
C TRP A 451 2.09 4.62 -32.40
N PHE A 452 0.97 4.47 -31.68
CA PHE A 452 -0.31 5.06 -32.08
C PHE A 452 -0.29 6.60 -32.08
N ALA A 453 0.39 7.23 -31.12
CA ALA A 453 0.61 8.67 -31.11
C ALA A 453 1.39 9.12 -32.35
N HIS A 454 2.44 8.38 -32.72
CA HIS A 454 3.19 8.61 -33.95
C HIS A 454 2.32 8.42 -35.21
N CYS A 455 1.46 7.40 -35.22
CA CYS A 455 0.47 7.23 -36.30
C CYS A 455 -0.45 8.45 -36.41
N ALA A 456 -0.94 9.00 -35.30
CA ALA A 456 -1.74 10.22 -35.30
C ALA A 456 -0.96 11.42 -35.84
N MET A 457 0.33 11.56 -35.48
CA MET A 457 1.19 12.63 -36.01
C MET A 457 1.38 12.58 -37.52
N ILE A 458 1.47 11.37 -38.08
CA ILE A 458 1.71 11.17 -39.52
C ILE A 458 0.41 11.26 -40.32
N LEU A 459 -0.63 10.55 -39.88
CA LEU A 459 -1.85 10.34 -40.67
C LEU A 459 -2.89 11.42 -40.46
N THR A 460 -2.99 11.98 -39.26
CA THR A 460 -4.05 12.91 -38.87
C THR A 460 -3.53 13.97 -37.89
N PRO A 461 -2.62 14.88 -38.32
CA PRO A 461 -2.01 15.86 -37.43
C PRO A 461 -3.02 16.78 -36.74
N ASP A 462 -4.22 16.93 -37.31
CA ASP A 462 -5.33 17.69 -36.75
C ASP A 462 -5.92 17.09 -35.47
N LEU A 463 -5.63 15.81 -35.18
CA LEU A 463 -6.05 15.14 -33.94
C LEU A 463 -5.11 15.39 -32.75
N ILE A 464 -4.04 16.15 -32.94
CA ILE A 464 -3.11 16.53 -31.88
C ILE A 464 -3.66 17.78 -31.16
N LYS A 465 -3.90 17.65 -29.86
CA LYS A 465 -4.33 18.76 -29.00
C LYS A 465 -3.20 19.10 -28.03
N TYR A 466 -2.82 20.37 -27.99
CA TYR A 466 -1.84 20.88 -27.03
C TYR A 466 -2.57 21.50 -25.84
N GLU A 467 -2.38 20.94 -24.65
CA GLU A 467 -2.91 21.55 -23.44
C GLU A 467 -1.90 22.57 -22.92
N GLU A 468 -2.25 23.85 -23.00
CA GLU A 468 -1.49 24.91 -22.35
C GLU A 468 -1.64 24.77 -20.83
N SER A 469 -0.59 24.30 -20.17
CA SER A 469 -0.55 24.31 -18.71
C SER A 469 -0.55 25.75 -18.24
N LYS A 470 -1.50 26.11 -17.36
CA LYS A 470 -1.54 27.44 -16.71
C LYS A 470 -0.41 27.64 -15.71
N ASP A 471 0.28 26.58 -15.31
CA ASP A 471 1.43 26.65 -14.40
C ASP A 471 2.74 26.81 -15.19
N MET A 472 3.40 27.94 -14.97
CA MET A 472 4.68 28.36 -15.59
C MET A 472 5.85 27.39 -15.43
N SER A 473 5.68 26.27 -14.71
CA SER A 473 6.74 25.31 -14.39
C SER A 473 6.59 23.92 -15.03
N THR A 474 5.58 23.70 -15.88
CA THR A 474 5.26 22.34 -16.35
C THR A 474 5.33 22.17 -17.87
N THR A 475 5.98 21.09 -18.29
CA THR A 475 6.08 20.60 -19.67
C THR A 475 4.70 20.56 -20.34
N LYS A 476 4.57 21.18 -21.52
CA LYS A 476 3.34 21.10 -22.34
C LYS A 476 2.98 19.63 -22.56
N LYS A 477 1.74 19.25 -22.19
CA LYS A 477 1.24 17.89 -22.43
C LYS A 477 0.60 17.87 -23.81
N THR A 478 1.06 16.94 -24.64
CA THR A 478 0.45 16.65 -25.94
C THR A 478 -0.56 15.52 -25.77
N TYR A 479 -1.80 15.74 -26.22
CA TYR A 479 -2.87 14.76 -26.22
C TYR A 479 -3.18 14.33 -27.66
N TYR A 480 -3.41 13.04 -27.86
CA TYR A 480 -3.75 12.46 -29.16
C TYR A 480 -5.15 11.84 -29.08
N ASP A 481 -6.06 12.23 -29.99
CA ASP A 481 -7.39 11.64 -30.10
C ASP A 481 -7.34 10.29 -30.84
N LEU A 482 -6.80 9.27 -30.16
CA LEU A 482 -6.54 7.96 -30.77
C LEU A 482 -7.84 7.21 -31.15
N ASP A 483 -8.95 7.51 -30.48
CA ASP A 483 -10.27 6.95 -30.84
C ASP A 483 -10.80 7.53 -32.16
N GLU A 484 -10.60 8.83 -32.40
CA GLU A 484 -10.92 9.45 -33.69
C GLU A 484 -9.99 8.94 -34.80
N LEU A 485 -8.69 8.73 -34.52
CA LEU A 485 -7.76 8.10 -35.47
C LEU A 485 -8.30 6.72 -35.90
N ALA A 486 -8.63 5.86 -34.92
CA ALA A 486 -9.14 4.52 -35.19
C ALA A 486 -10.46 4.57 -35.99
N ARG A 487 -11.37 5.49 -35.67
CA ARG A 487 -12.61 5.67 -36.44
C ARG A 487 -12.38 6.12 -37.88
N ARG A 488 -11.51 7.12 -38.11
CA ARG A 488 -11.25 7.67 -39.45
C ARG A 488 -10.56 6.69 -40.37
N ILE A 489 -9.52 6.03 -39.88
CA ILE A 489 -8.67 5.17 -40.72
C ILE A 489 -9.29 3.79 -40.89
N ALA A 490 -9.74 3.16 -39.80
CA ALA A 490 -10.28 1.80 -39.85
C ALA A 490 -11.79 1.74 -40.10
N LYS A 491 -12.46 2.88 -40.31
CA LYS A 491 -13.91 2.97 -40.57
C LYS A 491 -14.73 2.20 -39.53
N ILE A 492 -14.35 2.35 -38.26
CA ILE A 492 -15.05 1.70 -37.15
C ILE A 492 -16.35 2.47 -36.89
N ASP A 493 -17.48 1.87 -37.24
CA ASP A 493 -18.78 2.27 -36.73
C ASP A 493 -18.92 1.74 -35.29
N LEU A 494 -18.83 2.64 -34.31
CA LEU A 494 -18.95 2.34 -32.87
C LEU A 494 -20.40 2.23 -32.40
#